data_AF-A0A7G8W0Y0-F1
#
_entry.id   AF-A0A7G8W0Y0-F1
#
_cell.length_a   1.000
_cell.length_b   1.000
_cell.length_c   1.000
_cell.angle_alpha   90.00
_cell.angle_beta   90.00
_cell.angle_gamma   90.00
#
_symmetry.space_group_name_H-M   'P 1'
#
loop_
_entity.id
_entity.type
_entity.pdbx_description
1 polymer ?
#
loop_
_entity_poly.entity_id
_entity_poly.type
_entity_poly.pdbx_seq_one_letter_code
_entity_poly.pdbx_strand_id
1 'polypeptide(L)'
;MKVAMRAPSNSPLQMAGLALLWALGAGAAAAAEPIVSAQELIDKGALRLPADAVKALLAAGAGIETIAPASGNTRRWTNEPDGNFVASSRGKLGTNSTAQGTWKVTDGGLYCVEIAWKGGGEQWCRAVYRLDSATYLAPADLPKNADKQYGMLTVAGQAGAVAAAMASAPISVAAPISVAAPVAVATPASTAPSAAAAAKGARSYLDKAQVEQTFIGKSMVFKRGNEMVQWELRADGQLFATNRTRGSRDAAAWQLADDGKLCVKWRGSSQDGCRYYYKEGDKFSITETNQPNAAAVAEIQEIQ
;
A
#
# COMPACT_ATOMS: atom_id res chain seq x y z
N MET A 1 -6.57 5.73 -84.44
CA MET A 1 -7.89 5.56 -85.12
C MET A 1 -8.88 5.00 -84.10
N LYS A 2 -10.04 5.66 -83.98
CA LYS A 2 -11.19 5.31 -83.13
C LYS A 2 -11.90 4.06 -83.66
N VAL A 3 -12.31 3.15 -82.78
CA VAL A 3 -13.61 2.41 -82.77
C VAL A 3 -13.81 1.93 -81.32
N ALA A 4 -14.60 2.61 -80.49
CA ALA A 4 -16.06 2.57 -80.32
C ALA A 4 -16.59 1.35 -79.52
N MET A 5 -17.39 1.71 -78.51
CA MET A 5 -18.09 0.96 -77.47
C MET A 5 -18.91 -0.24 -77.96
N ARG A 6 -19.11 -1.22 -77.06
CA ARG A 6 -20.42 -1.85 -76.81
C ARG A 6 -20.48 -2.48 -75.41
N ALA A 7 -21.43 -2.01 -74.60
CA ALA A 7 -22.05 -2.80 -73.54
C ALA A 7 -23.23 -3.60 -74.14
N PRO A 8 -23.51 -4.80 -73.61
CA PRO A 8 -24.78 -5.06 -72.90
C PRO A 8 -24.50 -6.02 -71.70
N SER A 9 -25.37 -6.42 -70.78
CA SER A 9 -26.80 -6.28 -70.48
C SER A 9 -26.96 -6.93 -69.09
N ASN A 10 -27.80 -6.34 -68.23
CA ASN A 10 -28.14 -6.85 -66.91
C ASN A 10 -28.96 -8.15 -66.94
N SER A 11 -28.96 -8.85 -65.80
CA SER A 11 -30.09 -9.50 -65.08
C SER A 11 -29.89 -11.00 -64.80
N PRO A 12 -30.65 -11.60 -63.86
CA PRO A 12 -30.27 -11.76 -62.45
C PRO A 12 -30.42 -13.23 -62.01
N LEU A 13 -30.28 -13.50 -60.70
CA LEU A 13 -30.66 -14.72 -59.95
C LEU A 13 -29.52 -15.53 -59.34
N GLN A 14 -29.72 -15.78 -58.03
CA GLN A 14 -29.18 -16.87 -57.22
C GLN A 14 -27.67 -16.75 -56.91
N MET A 15 -27.24 -16.48 -55.69
CA MET A 15 -27.57 -17.29 -54.51
C MET A 15 -27.38 -16.51 -53.22
N ALA A 16 -28.36 -16.68 -52.32
CA ALA A 16 -28.20 -16.47 -50.90
C ALA A 16 -27.09 -17.41 -50.37
N GLY A 17 -26.09 -16.83 -49.72
CA GLY A 17 -25.05 -17.56 -49.01
C GLY A 17 -24.67 -16.78 -47.76
N LEU A 18 -25.44 -16.98 -46.69
CA LEU A 18 -25.08 -16.60 -45.32
C LEU A 18 -23.68 -17.14 -45.02
N ALA A 19 -22.71 -16.24 -44.82
CA ALA A 19 -21.50 -16.55 -44.07
C ALA A 19 -21.44 -15.58 -42.88
N LEU A 20 -22.26 -15.89 -41.87
CA LEU A 20 -22.17 -15.30 -40.55
C LEU A 20 -20.88 -15.83 -39.90
N LEU A 21 -19.76 -15.11 -40.06
CA LEU A 21 -18.54 -15.39 -39.30
C LEU A 21 -18.83 -15.11 -37.82
N TRP A 22 -19.13 -16.16 -37.07
CA TRP A 22 -19.00 -16.18 -35.62
C TRP A 22 -17.52 -16.02 -35.26
N ALA A 23 -17.09 -14.79 -34.97
CA ALA A 23 -15.85 -14.56 -34.26
C ALA A 23 -16.01 -15.10 -32.84
N LEU A 24 -15.53 -16.33 -32.62
CA LEU A 24 -15.26 -16.87 -31.29
C LEU A 24 -14.19 -15.99 -30.63
N GLY A 25 -14.63 -14.97 -29.89
CA GLY A 25 -13.79 -14.24 -28.97
C GLY A 25 -13.39 -15.18 -27.83
N ALA A 26 -12.24 -15.83 -27.97
CA ALA A 26 -11.56 -16.43 -26.83
C ALA A 26 -11.13 -15.28 -25.91
N GLY A 27 -11.95 -14.96 -24.91
CA GLY A 27 -11.56 -14.05 -23.85
C GLY A 27 -10.36 -14.63 -23.14
N ALA A 28 -9.18 -14.05 -23.36
CA ALA A 28 -8.03 -14.35 -22.52
C ALA A 28 -8.39 -13.92 -21.09
N ALA A 29 -8.53 -14.89 -20.19
CA ALA A 29 -8.56 -14.60 -18.77
C ALA A 29 -7.22 -13.93 -18.44
N ALA A 30 -7.23 -12.62 -18.21
CA ALA A 30 -6.06 -11.90 -17.77
C ALA A 30 -5.60 -12.54 -16.47
N ALA A 31 -4.37 -13.07 -16.44
CA ALA A 31 -3.78 -13.58 -15.22
C ALA A 31 -3.67 -12.42 -14.23
N ALA A 32 -4.15 -12.61 -13.00
CA ALA A 32 -4.06 -11.59 -11.97
C ALA A 32 -2.60 -11.20 -11.72
N GLU A 33 -2.34 -9.90 -11.62
CA GLU A 33 -0.99 -9.41 -11.39
C GLU A 33 -0.51 -9.78 -9.97
N PRO A 34 0.68 -10.37 -9.82
CA PRO A 34 1.16 -10.85 -8.52
C PRO A 34 1.52 -9.73 -7.55
N ILE A 35 1.75 -8.52 -8.06
CA ILE A 35 2.09 -7.32 -7.31
C ILE A 35 1.34 -6.15 -7.95
N VAL A 36 0.58 -5.41 -7.15
CA VAL A 36 -0.21 -4.25 -7.59
C VAL A 36 0.09 -3.04 -6.72
N SER A 37 -0.11 -1.82 -7.22
CA SER A 37 -0.01 -0.62 -6.39
C SER A 37 -1.30 -0.40 -5.57
N ALA A 38 -1.23 0.37 -4.47
CA ALA A 38 -2.44 0.79 -3.78
C ALA A 38 -3.32 1.68 -4.67
N GLN A 39 -2.73 2.52 -5.52
CA GLN A 39 -3.48 3.34 -6.46
C GLN A 39 -4.27 2.46 -7.42
N GLU A 40 -3.68 1.38 -7.92
CA GLU A 40 -4.38 0.43 -8.78
C GLU A 40 -5.52 -0.29 -8.06
N LEU A 41 -5.31 -0.70 -6.79
CA LEU A 41 -6.38 -1.25 -5.97
C LEU A 41 -7.53 -0.24 -5.79
N ILE A 42 -7.24 1.06 -5.67
CA ILE A 42 -8.24 2.12 -5.57
C ILE A 42 -8.96 2.31 -6.92
N ASP A 43 -8.21 2.51 -8.00
CA ASP A 43 -8.72 2.82 -9.34
C ASP A 43 -9.60 1.69 -9.88
N LYS A 44 -9.25 0.44 -9.57
CA LYS A 44 -10.01 -0.74 -9.97
C LYS A 44 -11.08 -1.15 -8.94
N GLY A 45 -11.29 -0.37 -7.88
CA GLY A 45 -12.37 -0.58 -6.93
C GLY A 45 -12.25 -1.85 -6.08
N ALA A 46 -11.02 -2.20 -5.66
CA ALA A 46 -10.77 -3.37 -4.83
C ALA A 46 -11.57 -3.31 -3.51
N LEU A 47 -12.24 -4.41 -3.19
CA LEU A 47 -13.11 -4.50 -2.02
C LEU A 47 -12.31 -5.01 -0.82
N ARG A 48 -12.28 -4.24 0.27
CA ARG A 48 -11.76 -4.73 1.55
C ARG A 48 -12.68 -5.83 2.09
N LEU A 49 -12.12 -7.00 2.39
CA LEU A 49 -12.88 -8.08 2.99
C LEU A 49 -13.31 -7.72 4.43
N PRO A 50 -14.55 -8.05 4.83
CA PRO A 50 -15.01 -7.86 6.20
C PRO A 50 -14.30 -8.84 7.15
N ALA A 51 -14.30 -8.51 8.45
CA ALA A 51 -13.47 -9.21 9.43
C ALA A 51 -13.81 -10.70 9.59
N ASP A 52 -15.09 -11.07 9.52
CA ASP A 52 -15.58 -12.45 9.51
C ASP A 52 -15.05 -13.22 8.28
N ALA A 53 -15.09 -12.61 7.10
CA ALA A 53 -14.54 -13.21 5.89
C ALA A 53 -13.01 -13.41 6.01
N VAL A 54 -12.29 -12.45 6.58
CA VAL A 54 -10.83 -12.59 6.80
C VAL A 54 -10.54 -13.69 7.82
N LYS A 55 -11.31 -13.78 8.92
CA LYS A 55 -11.18 -14.83 9.93
C LYS A 55 -11.45 -16.22 9.34
N ALA A 56 -12.45 -16.36 8.48
CA ALA A 56 -12.75 -17.61 7.77
C ALA A 56 -11.69 -17.96 6.70
N LEU A 57 -11.19 -16.94 5.99
CA LEU A 57 -10.18 -17.11 4.95
C LEU A 57 -8.83 -17.55 5.54
N LEU A 58 -8.42 -16.92 6.64
CA LEU A 58 -7.10 -17.08 7.24
C LEU A 58 -7.12 -17.89 8.54
N ALA A 59 -8.12 -18.75 8.69
CA ALA A 59 -8.30 -19.59 9.86
C ALA A 59 -7.09 -20.53 10.10
N ALA A 60 -7.07 -21.17 11.25
CA ALA A 60 -6.09 -22.21 11.55
C ALA A 60 -6.15 -23.33 10.49
N GLY A 61 -4.99 -23.82 10.08
CA GLY A 61 -4.80 -24.77 8.97
C GLY A 61 -4.75 -24.13 7.58
N ALA A 62 -4.99 -22.82 7.44
CA ALA A 62 -4.90 -22.14 6.14
C ALA A 62 -3.44 -22.13 5.64
N GLY A 63 -3.21 -22.68 4.44
CA GLY A 63 -1.93 -22.59 3.76
C GLY A 63 -1.79 -21.25 3.06
N ILE A 64 -0.86 -20.43 3.50
CA ILE A 64 -0.66 -19.06 3.03
C ILE A 64 0.49 -19.02 2.03
N GLU A 65 0.25 -18.40 0.88
CA GLU A 65 1.29 -18.00 -0.06
C GLU A 65 1.19 -16.50 -0.36
N THR A 66 2.30 -15.78 -0.27
CA THR A 66 2.37 -14.34 -0.55
C THR A 66 3.58 -13.99 -1.40
N ILE A 67 3.48 -12.89 -2.16
CA ILE A 67 4.62 -12.32 -2.91
C ILE A 67 5.14 -11.09 -2.18
N ALA A 68 6.42 -11.08 -1.80
CA ALA A 68 7.04 -9.92 -1.15
C ALA A 68 7.32 -8.82 -2.20
N PRO A 69 6.69 -7.64 -2.15
CA PRO A 69 6.79 -6.65 -3.24
C PRO A 69 8.22 -6.15 -3.49
N ALA A 70 8.99 -5.96 -2.42
CA ALA A 70 10.35 -5.39 -2.51
C ALA A 70 11.37 -6.33 -3.19
N SER A 71 11.22 -7.65 -3.03
CA SER A 71 12.16 -8.65 -3.55
C SER A 71 11.58 -9.54 -4.65
N GLY A 72 10.26 -9.59 -4.78
CA GLY A 72 9.54 -10.56 -5.60
C GLY A 72 9.67 -11.99 -5.08
N ASN A 73 10.12 -12.20 -3.84
CA ASN A 73 10.22 -13.54 -3.26
C ASN A 73 8.83 -14.11 -2.98
N THR A 74 8.64 -15.38 -3.28
CA THR A 74 7.45 -16.12 -2.84
C THR A 74 7.66 -16.61 -1.43
N ARG A 75 6.71 -16.34 -0.54
CA ARG A 75 6.71 -16.79 0.84
C ARG A 75 5.55 -17.73 1.08
N ARG A 76 5.79 -18.78 1.87
CA ARG A 76 4.79 -19.79 2.20
C ARG A 76 4.85 -20.20 3.65
N TRP A 77 3.71 -20.38 4.28
CA TRP A 77 3.56 -20.96 5.62
C TRP A 77 2.15 -21.53 5.81
N THR A 78 1.91 -22.20 6.92
CA THR A 78 0.58 -22.64 7.36
C THR A 78 0.26 -21.95 8.67
N ASN A 79 -0.93 -21.37 8.80
CA ASN A 79 -1.40 -20.77 10.02
C ASN A 79 -1.73 -21.86 11.06
N GLU A 80 -0.82 -22.20 11.98
CA GLU A 80 -1.08 -23.26 12.96
C GLU A 80 -2.10 -22.81 14.03
N PRO A 81 -2.91 -23.73 14.61
CA PRO A 81 -3.96 -23.37 15.58
C PRO A 81 -3.47 -22.65 16.84
N ASP A 82 -2.21 -22.82 17.20
CA ASP A 82 -1.57 -22.19 18.35
C ASP A 82 -1.09 -20.75 18.07
N GLY A 83 -1.33 -20.24 16.86
CA GLY A 83 -0.90 -18.91 16.44
C GLY A 83 0.54 -18.86 15.94
N ASN A 84 1.23 -19.99 15.80
CA ASN A 84 2.60 -20.06 15.27
C ASN A 84 2.61 -20.49 13.79
N PHE A 85 3.76 -20.36 13.14
CA PHE A 85 4.04 -20.98 11.84
C PHE A 85 5.54 -21.06 11.56
N VAL A 86 5.92 -21.90 10.59
CA VAL A 86 7.24 -21.86 9.95
C VAL A 86 7.10 -21.29 8.54
N ALA A 87 7.67 -20.11 8.31
CA ALA A 87 7.72 -19.51 6.99
C ALA A 87 8.90 -20.04 6.19
N SER A 88 8.66 -20.23 4.90
CA SER A 88 9.67 -20.44 3.88
C SER A 88 9.62 -19.27 2.90
N SER A 89 10.78 -18.83 2.41
CA SER A 89 10.92 -17.82 1.36
C SER A 89 11.79 -18.39 0.26
N ARG A 90 11.32 -18.28 -0.98
CA ARG A 90 12.06 -18.66 -2.19
C ARG A 90 12.27 -17.42 -3.06
N GLY A 91 13.54 -17.07 -3.27
CA GLY A 91 13.94 -15.99 -4.18
C GLY A 91 14.05 -16.44 -5.63
N LYS A 92 14.10 -15.46 -6.54
CA LYS A 92 14.19 -15.69 -8.00
C LYS A 92 15.46 -16.42 -8.43
N LEU A 93 16.55 -16.29 -7.67
CA LEU A 93 17.84 -16.94 -7.94
C LEU A 93 18.02 -18.28 -7.18
N GLY A 94 16.93 -18.89 -6.70
CA GLY A 94 16.96 -20.17 -5.99
C GLY A 94 17.42 -20.09 -4.53
N THR A 95 17.64 -18.89 -4.00
CA THR A 95 17.92 -18.68 -2.57
C THR A 95 16.69 -19.03 -1.75
N ASN A 96 16.85 -19.94 -0.79
CA ASN A 96 15.80 -20.35 0.12
C ASN A 96 16.15 -19.97 1.56
N SER A 97 15.17 -19.55 2.33
CA SER A 97 15.31 -19.32 3.77
C SER A 97 14.06 -19.78 4.50
N THR A 98 14.23 -20.19 5.75
CA THR A 98 13.13 -20.46 6.67
C THR A 98 13.21 -19.59 7.90
N ALA A 99 12.07 -19.34 8.54
CA ALA A 99 11.96 -18.56 9.77
C ALA A 99 10.75 -18.99 10.59
N GLN A 100 10.87 -18.87 11.91
CA GLN A 100 9.73 -19.00 12.81
C GLN A 100 8.90 -17.71 12.78
N GLY A 101 7.58 -17.83 12.96
CA GLY A 101 6.70 -16.67 13.04
C GLY A 101 5.43 -16.94 13.82
N THR A 102 4.70 -15.85 14.07
CA THR A 102 3.38 -15.87 14.70
C THR A 102 2.36 -15.18 13.80
N TRP A 103 1.10 -15.59 13.90
CA TRP A 103 0.00 -15.01 13.14
C TRP A 103 -1.22 -14.77 14.02
N LYS A 104 -2.04 -13.80 13.63
CA LYS A 104 -3.40 -13.60 14.15
C LYS A 104 -4.25 -12.80 13.18
N VAL A 105 -5.57 -12.94 13.29
CA VAL A 105 -6.53 -12.02 12.68
C VAL A 105 -7.18 -11.18 13.78
N THR A 106 -7.10 -9.86 13.67
CA THR A 106 -7.72 -8.95 14.65
C THR A 106 -9.24 -8.93 14.49
N ASP A 107 -9.96 -8.40 15.48
CA ASP A 107 -11.41 -8.21 15.38
C ASP A 107 -11.82 -7.24 14.27
N GLY A 108 -10.94 -6.30 13.90
CA GLY A 108 -11.12 -5.42 12.75
C GLY A 108 -10.74 -6.04 11.41
N GLY A 109 -10.44 -7.34 11.35
CA GLY A 109 -10.12 -8.05 10.11
C GLY A 109 -8.73 -7.75 9.56
N LEU A 110 -7.77 -7.37 10.39
CA LEU A 110 -6.38 -7.24 9.97
C LEU A 110 -5.66 -8.56 10.21
N TYR A 111 -4.97 -9.05 9.18
CA TYR A 111 -4.04 -10.16 9.31
C TYR A 111 -2.68 -9.65 9.75
N CYS A 112 -2.25 -10.07 10.93
CA CYS A 112 -0.99 -9.68 11.52
C CYS A 112 -0.04 -10.87 11.56
N VAL A 113 1.22 -10.63 11.19
CA VAL A 113 2.29 -11.61 11.35
C VAL A 113 3.55 -10.97 11.93
N GLU A 114 4.34 -11.82 12.58
CA GLU A 114 5.71 -11.53 12.98
C GLU A 114 6.59 -12.69 12.53
N ILE A 115 7.72 -12.42 11.87
CA ILE A 115 8.62 -13.43 11.29
C ILE A 115 10.07 -13.09 11.64
N ALA A 116 10.77 -14.05 12.23
CA ALA A 116 12.16 -13.90 12.65
C ALA A 116 13.14 -14.44 11.58
N TRP A 117 13.39 -13.68 10.51
CA TRP A 117 14.40 -14.08 9.52
C TRP A 117 15.83 -13.91 10.06
N LYS A 118 16.76 -14.74 9.58
CA LYS A 118 18.18 -14.76 10.00
C LYS A 118 18.91 -13.40 9.83
N GLY A 119 18.40 -12.50 8.98
CA GLY A 119 18.98 -11.17 8.72
C GLY A 119 18.11 -9.99 9.16
N GLY A 120 16.98 -10.24 9.82
CA GLY A 120 16.05 -9.19 10.26
C GLY A 120 14.65 -9.72 10.55
N GLY A 121 13.98 -9.13 11.54
CA GLY A 121 12.58 -9.41 11.83
C GLY A 121 11.65 -8.69 10.85
N GLU A 122 10.49 -9.29 10.61
CA GLU A 122 9.41 -8.68 9.86
C GLU A 122 8.15 -8.69 10.71
N GLN A 123 7.49 -7.55 10.85
CA GLN A 123 6.25 -7.43 11.59
C GLN A 123 5.30 -6.51 10.84
N TRP A 124 4.06 -6.96 10.61
CA TRP A 124 3.03 -6.13 10.00
C TRP A 124 1.63 -6.61 10.31
N CYS A 125 0.67 -5.70 10.13
CA CYS A 125 -0.76 -5.98 10.08
C CYS A 125 -1.32 -5.42 8.76
N ARG A 126 -2.02 -6.25 7.99
CA ARG A 126 -2.55 -5.90 6.67
C ARG A 126 -4.04 -6.22 6.58
N ALA A 127 -4.78 -5.36 5.90
CA ALA A 127 -6.12 -5.70 5.44
C ALA A 127 -6.01 -6.59 4.20
N VAL A 128 -7.08 -7.35 3.97
CA VAL A 128 -7.21 -8.24 2.82
C VAL A 128 -8.16 -7.58 1.82
N TYR A 129 -7.68 -7.33 0.61
CA TYR A 129 -8.45 -6.73 -0.47
C TYR A 129 -8.70 -7.75 -1.56
N ARG A 130 -9.90 -7.77 -2.11
CA ARG A 130 -10.25 -8.55 -3.29
C ARG A 130 -10.31 -7.62 -4.49
N LEU A 131 -9.64 -8.01 -5.56
CA LEU A 131 -9.75 -7.39 -6.87
C LEU A 131 -9.99 -8.51 -7.88
N ASP A 132 -11.14 -8.49 -8.53
CA ASP A 132 -11.64 -9.57 -9.39
C ASP A 132 -11.63 -10.94 -8.67
N SER A 133 -10.84 -11.90 -9.16
CA SER A 133 -10.65 -13.23 -8.57
C SER A 133 -9.43 -13.34 -7.66
N ALA A 134 -8.64 -12.27 -7.53
CA ALA A 134 -7.40 -12.25 -6.74
C ALA A 134 -7.59 -11.54 -5.40
N THR A 135 -6.70 -11.86 -4.47
CA THR A 135 -6.68 -11.29 -3.13
C THR A 135 -5.30 -10.70 -2.84
N TYR A 136 -5.24 -9.58 -2.14
CA TYR A 136 -4.02 -8.81 -1.88
C TYR A 136 -3.91 -8.40 -0.41
N LEU A 137 -2.68 -8.36 0.10
CA LEU A 137 -2.37 -7.87 1.45
C LEU A 137 -1.83 -6.44 1.39
N ALA A 138 -2.64 -5.48 1.81
CA ALA A 138 -2.33 -4.06 1.78
C ALA A 138 -2.69 -3.39 3.11
N PRO A 139 -2.14 -2.22 3.46
CA PRO A 139 -2.59 -1.47 4.64
C PRO A 139 -4.05 -1.05 4.48
N ALA A 140 -4.76 -0.89 5.59
CA ALA A 140 -6.17 -0.54 5.60
C ALA A 140 -6.47 0.86 5.01
N ASP A 141 -5.45 1.72 4.96
CA ASP A 141 -5.51 3.07 4.40
C ASP A 141 -4.70 3.11 3.10
N LEU A 142 -5.35 2.68 2.01
CA LEU A 142 -4.75 2.64 0.68
C LEU A 142 -4.34 4.04 0.17
N PRO A 143 -5.17 5.11 0.29
CA PRO A 143 -4.83 6.42 -0.25
C PRO A 143 -3.52 6.98 0.29
N LYS A 144 -3.21 6.74 1.57
CA LYS A 144 -1.92 7.16 2.17
C LYS A 144 -0.69 6.48 1.56
N ASN A 145 -0.88 5.41 0.80
CA ASN A 145 0.19 4.58 0.28
C ASN A 145 0.05 4.32 -1.23
N ALA A 146 -0.64 5.20 -1.97
CA ALA A 146 -0.98 5.03 -3.39
C ALA A 146 0.12 4.38 -4.26
N ASP A 147 1.36 4.88 -4.18
CA ASP A 147 2.48 4.39 -5.01
C ASP A 147 3.13 3.09 -4.51
N LYS A 148 2.77 2.62 -3.31
CA LYS A 148 3.36 1.41 -2.73
C LYS A 148 2.74 0.18 -3.34
N GLN A 149 3.60 -0.80 -3.55
CA GLN A 149 3.25 -2.09 -4.12
C GLN A 149 2.92 -3.12 -3.03
N TYR A 150 1.94 -3.97 -3.33
CA TYR A 150 1.39 -4.98 -2.44
C TYR A 150 1.28 -6.32 -3.14
N GLY A 151 1.61 -7.37 -2.39
CA GLY A 151 1.67 -8.71 -2.91
C GLY A 151 0.31 -9.38 -2.91
N MET A 152 0.10 -10.21 -3.92
CA MET A 152 -1.00 -11.15 -3.95
C MET A 152 -0.89 -12.13 -2.77
N LEU A 153 -2.04 -12.47 -2.20
CA LEU A 153 -2.27 -13.49 -1.20
C LEU A 153 -3.03 -14.64 -1.87
N THR A 154 -2.47 -15.83 -1.78
CA THR A 154 -3.12 -17.07 -2.17
C THR A 154 -3.31 -17.93 -0.92
N VAL A 155 -4.50 -18.49 -0.76
CA VAL A 155 -4.81 -19.42 0.34
C VAL A 155 -5.10 -20.79 -0.24
N ALA A 156 -4.27 -21.78 0.11
CA ALA A 156 -4.39 -23.15 -0.35
C ALA A 156 -5.75 -23.74 0.06
N GLY A 157 -6.43 -24.39 -0.89
CA GLY A 157 -7.71 -25.07 -0.64
C GLY A 157 -8.96 -24.16 -0.58
N GLN A 158 -8.83 -22.85 -0.82
CA GLN A 158 -9.94 -21.91 -0.62
C GLN A 158 -10.47 -21.17 -1.86
N ALA A 159 -10.16 -21.64 -3.09
CA ALA A 159 -10.76 -21.07 -4.30
C ALA A 159 -12.31 -21.00 -4.25
N GLY A 160 -12.97 -21.89 -3.49
CA GLY A 160 -14.43 -21.87 -3.29
C GLY A 160 -14.94 -21.18 -2.01
N ALA A 161 -14.13 -21.06 -0.95
CA ALA A 161 -14.59 -20.57 0.36
C ALA A 161 -14.83 -19.05 0.39
N VAL A 162 -14.03 -18.29 -0.36
CA VAL A 162 -14.16 -16.83 -0.45
C VAL A 162 -15.43 -16.41 -1.20
N ALA A 163 -15.89 -17.24 -2.15
CA ALA A 163 -17.14 -17.03 -2.85
C ALA A 163 -18.35 -17.35 -1.94
N ALA A 164 -18.27 -18.41 -1.14
CA ALA A 164 -19.33 -18.81 -0.21
C ALA A 164 -19.50 -17.82 0.95
N ALA A 165 -18.41 -17.30 1.53
CA ALA A 165 -18.46 -16.32 2.61
C ALA A 165 -19.14 -15.00 2.19
N MET A 166 -19.06 -14.62 0.90
CA MET A 166 -19.70 -13.41 0.38
C MET A 166 -21.16 -13.62 -0.04
N ALA A 167 -21.58 -14.85 -0.34
CA ALA A 167 -22.97 -15.16 -0.65
C ALA A 167 -23.87 -15.22 0.60
N SER A 168 -23.29 -15.28 1.80
CA SER A 168 -24.02 -15.43 3.07
C SER A 168 -24.03 -14.17 3.95
N ALA A 169 -23.34 -13.09 3.56
CA ALA A 169 -23.45 -11.82 4.27
C ALA A 169 -24.77 -11.13 3.89
N PRO A 170 -25.70 -10.86 4.84
CA PRO A 170 -26.91 -10.13 4.52
C PRO A 170 -26.51 -8.73 4.03
N ILE A 171 -26.91 -8.41 2.80
CA ILE A 171 -26.98 -7.02 2.33
C ILE A 171 -27.97 -6.33 3.26
N SER A 172 -27.46 -5.66 4.28
CA SER A 172 -28.28 -4.78 5.10
C SER A 172 -28.64 -3.59 4.21
N VAL A 173 -29.78 -3.71 3.52
CA VAL A 173 -30.37 -2.63 2.74
C VAL A 173 -30.72 -1.54 3.73
N ALA A 174 -29.88 -0.53 3.83
CA ALA A 174 -30.24 0.73 4.46
C ALA A 174 -31.52 1.23 3.78
N ALA A 175 -32.56 1.46 4.58
CA ALA A 175 -33.86 1.92 4.14
C ALA A 175 -33.76 3.17 3.25
N PRO A 176 -34.64 3.34 2.25
CA PRO A 176 -34.64 4.54 1.44
C PRO A 176 -34.94 5.76 2.32
N ILE A 177 -34.01 6.72 2.34
CA ILE A 177 -34.22 8.02 2.95
C ILE A 177 -35.34 8.71 2.15
N SER A 178 -36.49 8.83 2.79
CA SER A 178 -37.61 9.62 2.30
C SER A 178 -37.19 11.08 2.17
N VAL A 179 -37.25 11.61 0.94
CA VAL A 179 -37.00 13.02 0.65
C VAL A 179 -38.23 13.81 1.11
N ALA A 180 -38.16 14.39 2.31
CA ALA A 180 -39.12 15.40 2.74
C ALA A 180 -38.73 16.78 2.17
N ALA A 181 -39.75 17.48 1.67
CA ALA A 181 -39.72 18.79 1.03
C ALA A 181 -39.09 19.91 1.90
N PRO A 182 -38.67 21.05 1.31
CA PRO A 182 -37.89 22.06 2.00
C PRO A 182 -38.80 22.93 2.87
N VAL A 183 -38.56 22.92 4.18
CA VAL A 183 -39.09 23.95 5.07
C VAL A 183 -37.94 24.89 5.38
N ALA A 184 -38.07 26.13 4.90
CA ALA A 184 -37.24 27.23 5.33
C ALA A 184 -37.36 27.40 6.86
N VAL A 185 -36.24 27.67 7.54
CA VAL A 185 -36.07 28.73 8.56
C VAL A 185 -34.80 28.46 9.39
N ALA A 186 -34.08 29.57 9.60
CA ALA A 186 -33.09 29.86 10.64
C ALA A 186 -31.74 29.14 10.62
N THR A 187 -30.73 29.94 10.28
CA THR A 187 -29.34 29.82 10.69
C THR A 187 -29.21 29.51 12.19
N PRO A 188 -28.50 28.44 12.59
CA PRO A 188 -27.83 28.39 13.87
C PRO A 188 -26.35 28.73 13.69
N ALA A 189 -25.84 29.48 14.65
CA ALA A 189 -24.46 29.87 14.78
C ALA A 189 -23.51 28.67 14.74
N SER A 190 -22.34 28.92 14.14
CA SER A 190 -21.16 28.07 14.14
C SER A 190 -20.76 27.70 15.57
N THR A 191 -21.04 26.46 15.98
CA THR A 191 -20.40 25.84 17.15
C THR A 191 -19.19 25.06 16.66
N ALA A 192 -18.02 25.66 16.89
CA ALA A 192 -16.73 25.00 16.80
C ALA A 192 -16.74 23.66 17.57
N PRO A 193 -16.10 22.59 17.04
CA PRO A 193 -15.84 21.41 17.84
C PRO A 193 -14.78 21.73 18.90
N SER A 194 -15.28 21.94 20.11
CA SER A 194 -14.72 21.66 21.43
C SER A 194 -13.29 21.10 21.46
N ALA A 195 -12.35 21.99 21.74
CA ALA A 195 -11.09 21.64 22.38
C ALA A 195 -11.37 21.15 23.81
N ALA A 196 -11.10 19.86 24.09
CA ALA A 196 -10.75 19.38 25.43
C ALA A 196 -10.40 17.87 25.40
N ALA A 197 -9.23 17.55 24.87
CA ALA A 197 -8.43 16.44 25.40
C ALA A 197 -7.00 16.99 25.52
N ALA A 198 -6.60 17.29 26.75
CA ALA A 198 -5.34 17.93 27.08
C ALA A 198 -4.16 17.07 26.58
N ALA A 199 -3.48 17.53 25.53
CA ALA A 199 -2.22 16.96 25.07
C ALA A 199 -1.06 17.76 25.68
N LYS A 200 -0.20 17.07 26.45
CA LYS A 200 1.18 17.52 26.70
C LYS A 200 1.82 17.82 25.34
N GLY A 201 2.21 19.07 25.10
CA GLY A 201 3.01 19.50 23.96
C GLY A 201 2.40 19.14 22.59
N ALA A 202 1.53 19.98 22.06
CA ALA A 202 0.97 19.77 20.72
C ALA A 202 2.07 19.92 19.65
N ARG A 203 2.76 18.82 19.33
CA ARG A 203 3.69 18.78 18.20
C ARG A 203 2.90 18.95 16.89
N SER A 204 3.43 19.78 16.01
CA SER A 204 2.84 20.12 14.72
C SER A 204 3.57 19.38 13.61
N TYR A 205 2.82 18.76 12.70
CA TYR A 205 3.38 18.14 11.51
C TYR A 205 3.92 19.21 10.55
N LEU A 206 5.05 18.93 9.89
CA LEU A 206 5.64 19.83 8.90
C LEU A 206 5.23 19.41 7.48
N ASP A 207 4.59 20.33 6.76
CA ASP A 207 4.25 20.14 5.35
C ASP A 207 5.48 20.31 4.42
N LYS A 208 5.29 20.09 3.11
CA LYS A 208 6.38 20.20 2.12
C LYS A 208 7.09 21.54 2.17
N ALA A 209 6.37 22.66 2.18
CA ALA A 209 6.98 23.99 2.15
C ALA A 209 7.81 24.24 3.42
N GLN A 210 7.31 23.76 4.56
CA GLN A 210 8.03 23.85 5.83
C GLN A 210 9.26 22.95 5.85
N VAL A 211 9.19 21.73 5.32
CA VAL A 211 10.35 20.83 5.20
C VAL A 211 11.41 21.43 4.26
N GLU A 212 10.98 22.01 3.13
CA GLU A 212 11.86 22.70 2.18
C GLU A 212 12.60 23.86 2.85
N GLN A 213 11.87 24.75 3.52
CA GLN A 213 12.45 25.91 4.19
C GLN A 213 13.37 25.51 5.37
N THR A 214 13.02 24.43 6.07
CA THR A 214 13.69 24.05 7.32
C THR A 214 14.94 23.23 7.07
N PHE A 215 14.93 22.29 6.11
CA PHE A 215 15.98 21.29 5.98
C PHE A 215 16.69 21.26 4.62
N ILE A 216 16.06 21.73 3.54
CA ILE A 216 16.65 21.62 2.21
C ILE A 216 17.68 22.73 2.01
N GLY A 217 18.85 22.36 1.47
CA GLY A 217 20.03 23.21 1.38
C GLY A 217 20.81 23.33 2.69
N LYS A 218 20.45 22.57 3.73
CA LYS A 218 21.01 22.66 5.08
C LYS A 218 21.56 21.33 5.57
N SER A 219 22.37 21.39 6.62
CA SER A 219 22.78 20.22 7.39
C SER A 219 21.94 20.09 8.65
N MET A 220 21.51 18.88 8.99
CA MET A 220 20.84 18.59 10.26
C MET A 220 21.55 17.45 10.98
N VAL A 221 21.70 17.60 12.30
CA VAL A 221 22.24 16.57 13.17
C VAL A 221 21.13 16.04 14.05
N PHE A 222 20.94 14.72 14.07
CA PHE A 222 19.93 14.08 14.90
C PHE A 222 20.51 12.89 15.65
N LYS A 223 19.89 12.62 16.80
CA LYS A 223 20.21 11.46 17.64
C LYS A 223 19.28 10.31 17.31
N ARG A 224 19.85 9.14 16.98
CA ARG A 224 19.14 7.88 16.74
C ARG A 224 19.69 6.81 17.69
N GLY A 225 18.94 6.48 18.74
CA GLY A 225 19.47 5.66 19.83
C GLY A 225 20.67 6.36 20.50
N ASN A 226 21.84 5.72 20.45
CA ASN A 226 23.09 6.30 20.99
C ASN A 226 23.99 6.93 19.91
N GLU A 227 23.53 7.01 18.67
CA GLU A 227 24.33 7.51 17.54
C GLU A 227 23.92 8.93 17.17
N MET A 228 24.91 9.75 16.85
CA MET A 228 24.73 11.07 16.26
C MET A 228 24.94 10.96 14.75
N VAL A 229 23.91 11.30 13.98
CA VAL A 229 23.93 11.23 12.52
C VAL A 229 23.70 12.63 11.98
N GLN A 230 24.56 13.06 11.07
CA GLN A 230 24.40 14.30 10.31
C GLN A 230 23.93 13.96 8.90
N TRP A 231 22.87 14.62 8.44
CA TRP A 231 22.41 14.61 7.05
C TRP A 231 22.57 16.00 6.44
N GLU A 232 23.14 16.07 5.25
CA GLU A 232 23.17 17.26 4.41
C GLU A 232 22.22 17.02 3.23
N LEU A 233 21.09 17.73 3.20
CA LEU A 233 20.08 17.62 2.15
C LEU A 233 20.32 18.70 1.11
N ARG A 234 20.89 18.35 -0.05
CA ARG A 234 21.19 19.31 -1.10
C ARG A 234 20.01 19.52 -2.03
N ALA A 235 19.82 20.75 -2.50
CA ALA A 235 18.73 21.13 -3.41
C ALA A 235 18.71 20.37 -4.75
N ASP A 236 19.82 19.72 -5.12
CA ASP A 236 19.94 18.87 -6.31
C ASP A 236 19.38 17.45 -6.12
N GLY A 237 18.77 17.15 -4.97
CA GLY A 237 18.23 15.83 -4.64
C GLY A 237 19.28 14.85 -4.11
N GLN A 238 20.52 15.28 -3.84
CA GLN A 238 21.55 14.47 -3.17
C GLN A 238 21.45 14.62 -1.64
N LEU A 239 21.69 13.53 -0.92
CA LEU A 239 21.83 13.49 0.52
C LEU A 239 23.20 12.90 0.87
N PHE A 240 23.96 13.59 1.71
CA PHE A 240 25.19 13.06 2.31
C PHE A 240 25.00 12.82 3.79
N ALA A 241 25.33 11.63 4.26
CA ALA A 241 25.21 11.27 5.67
C ALA A 241 26.56 10.94 6.28
N THR A 242 26.77 11.43 7.49
CA THR A 242 27.93 11.09 8.32
C THR A 242 27.44 10.63 9.68
N ASN A 243 27.80 9.41 10.08
CA ASN A 243 27.66 8.97 11.45
C ASN A 243 28.81 9.58 12.26
N ARG A 244 28.54 10.61 13.04
CA ARG A 244 29.56 11.33 13.83
C ARG A 244 30.08 10.50 15.00
N THR A 245 29.34 9.47 15.43
CA THR A 245 29.77 8.54 16.47
C THR A 245 30.75 7.50 15.94
N ARG A 246 30.49 6.91 14.76
CA ARG A 246 31.31 5.84 14.17
C ARG A 246 32.29 6.30 13.09
N GLY A 247 32.18 7.54 12.62
CA GLY A 247 32.97 8.10 11.53
C GLY A 247 32.61 7.60 10.12
N SER A 248 31.61 6.72 9.97
CA SER A 248 31.19 6.22 8.67
C SER A 248 30.40 7.26 7.87
N ARG A 249 30.43 7.14 6.54
CA ARG A 249 29.73 8.02 5.61
C ARG A 249 28.93 7.21 4.61
N ASP A 250 27.83 7.80 4.14
CA ASP A 250 26.97 7.22 3.10
C ASP A 250 26.35 8.35 2.25
N ALA A 251 25.82 8.01 1.09
CA ALA A 251 25.15 8.94 0.20
C ALA A 251 23.84 8.34 -0.33
N ALA A 252 22.87 9.21 -0.59
CA ALA A 252 21.57 8.84 -1.09
C ALA A 252 21.02 9.87 -2.09
N ALA A 253 20.04 9.47 -2.87
CA ALA A 253 19.10 10.39 -3.48
C ALA A 253 17.92 10.62 -2.54
N TRP A 254 17.38 11.82 -2.49
CA TRP A 254 16.15 12.11 -1.74
C TRP A 254 15.08 12.70 -2.65
N GLN A 255 13.83 12.49 -2.24
CA GLN A 255 12.64 13.08 -2.85
C GLN A 255 11.69 13.53 -1.74
N LEU A 256 11.05 14.67 -1.93
CA LEU A 256 10.06 15.21 -1.02
C LEU A 256 8.69 15.23 -1.70
N ALA A 257 7.74 14.50 -1.12
CA ALA A 257 6.36 14.49 -1.62
C ALA A 257 5.59 15.72 -1.12
N ASP A 258 4.46 16.01 -1.77
CA ASP A 258 3.60 17.18 -1.48
C ASP A 258 3.01 17.17 -0.07
N ASP A 259 2.90 15.98 0.52
CA ASP A 259 2.48 15.81 1.91
C ASP A 259 3.57 16.17 2.92
N GLY A 260 4.82 16.46 2.53
CA GLY A 260 5.95 16.68 3.44
C GLY A 260 6.76 15.43 3.79
N LYS A 261 6.44 14.28 3.18
CA LYS A 261 7.20 13.03 3.35
C LYS A 261 8.52 13.07 2.59
N LEU A 262 9.64 12.98 3.31
CA LEU A 262 10.97 12.89 2.73
C LEU A 262 11.38 11.42 2.57
N CYS A 263 11.50 10.93 1.34
CA CYS A 263 11.98 9.59 1.03
C CYS A 263 13.44 9.62 0.60
N VAL A 264 14.25 8.72 1.16
CA VAL A 264 15.68 8.60 0.92
C VAL A 264 15.96 7.22 0.30
N LYS A 265 16.73 7.23 -0.79
CA LYS A 265 17.21 6.05 -1.49
C LYS A 265 18.73 6.00 -1.43
N TRP A 266 19.27 5.10 -0.60
CA TRP A 266 20.70 4.99 -0.35
C TRP A 266 21.43 4.30 -1.49
N ARG A 267 22.69 4.69 -1.67
CA ARG A 267 23.62 4.04 -2.59
C ARG A 267 24.52 3.02 -1.86
N GLY A 268 24.76 3.21 -0.57
CA GLY A 268 25.55 2.33 0.27
C GLY A 268 24.74 1.26 1.01
N SER A 269 25.17 0.93 2.24
CA SER A 269 24.59 -0.14 3.06
C SER A 269 23.42 0.30 3.94
N SER A 270 23.03 1.57 3.87
CA SER A 270 21.90 2.09 4.63
C SER A 270 20.56 1.67 4.00
N GLN A 271 19.52 1.57 4.84
CA GLN A 271 18.20 1.15 4.38
C GLN A 271 17.43 2.34 3.81
N ASP A 272 16.87 2.15 2.61
CA ASP A 272 15.89 3.06 2.01
C ASP A 272 14.73 3.31 2.98
N GLY A 273 14.18 4.51 2.98
CA GLY A 273 13.09 4.81 3.90
C GLY A 273 12.51 6.20 3.71
N CYS A 274 11.29 6.38 4.20
CA CYS A 274 10.65 7.69 4.24
C CYS A 274 10.52 8.18 5.68
N ARG A 275 10.58 9.49 5.84
CA ARG A 275 10.60 10.19 7.12
C ARG A 275 9.62 11.36 7.09
N TYR A 276 9.06 11.61 8.26
CA TYR A 276 8.13 12.70 8.52
C TYR A 276 8.71 13.55 9.65
N TYR A 277 8.43 14.85 9.61
CA TYR A 277 9.01 15.80 10.56
C TYR A 277 7.91 16.47 11.37
N TYR A 278 8.17 16.61 12.66
CA TYR A 278 7.28 17.30 13.58
C TYR A 278 8.04 18.36 14.35
N LYS A 279 7.39 19.48 14.63
CA LYS A 279 7.89 20.58 15.44
C LYS A 279 7.12 20.69 16.75
N GLU A 280 7.83 20.73 17.87
CA GLU A 280 7.25 20.98 19.20
C GLU A 280 8.04 22.10 19.89
N GLY A 281 7.47 23.30 19.93
CA GLY A 281 8.23 24.51 20.29
C GLY A 281 9.38 24.71 19.30
N ASP A 282 10.61 24.76 19.81
CA ASP A 282 11.82 24.89 18.98
C ASP A 282 12.49 23.55 18.64
N LYS A 283 11.91 22.43 19.08
CA LYS A 283 12.45 21.10 18.84
C LYS A 283 11.85 20.48 17.60
N PHE A 284 12.65 19.72 16.88
CA PHE A 284 12.21 18.92 15.75
C PHE A 284 12.42 17.43 16.01
N SER A 285 11.45 16.62 15.59
CA SER A 285 11.52 15.16 15.68
C SER A 285 11.23 14.53 14.34
N ILE A 286 11.79 13.33 14.16
CA ILE A 286 11.65 12.52 12.96
C ILE A 286 10.83 11.29 13.32
N THR A 287 9.83 10.96 12.51
CA THR A 287 8.99 9.76 12.68
C THR A 287 8.94 8.94 11.38
N GLU A 288 8.45 7.70 11.49
CA GLU A 288 8.22 6.80 10.34
C GLU A 288 6.81 6.90 9.76
N THR A 289 5.89 7.59 10.45
CA THR A 289 4.51 7.79 10.02
C THR A 289 4.02 9.20 10.36
N ASN A 290 3.12 9.74 9.55
CA ASN A 290 2.48 11.04 9.74
C ASN A 290 1.35 11.05 10.79
N GLN A 291 1.32 10.08 11.70
CA GLN A 291 0.30 10.03 12.75
C GLN A 291 0.64 11.03 13.86
N PRO A 292 -0.31 11.85 14.35
CA PRO A 292 -0.08 12.82 15.40
C PRO A 292 0.52 12.24 16.69
N ASN A 293 0.37 10.94 16.93
CA ASN A 293 0.91 10.19 18.07
C ASN A 293 2.07 9.21 17.72
N ALA A 294 2.58 9.21 16.49
CA ALA A 294 3.76 8.43 16.07
C ALA A 294 4.97 8.61 17.00
N ALA A 295 5.61 7.53 17.44
CA ALA A 295 6.84 7.65 18.22
C ALA A 295 7.96 8.32 17.39
N ALA A 296 8.73 9.21 18.01
CA ALA A 296 9.93 9.76 17.41
C ALA A 296 10.98 8.65 17.29
N VAL A 297 11.52 8.45 16.08
CA VAL A 297 12.65 7.54 15.85
C VAL A 297 13.98 8.26 15.95
N ALA A 298 13.96 9.59 15.86
CA ALA A 298 15.10 10.45 16.12
C ALA A 298 14.66 11.86 16.52
N GLU A 299 15.52 12.54 17.25
CA GLU A 299 15.36 13.94 17.63
C GLU A 299 16.47 14.77 16.99
N ILE A 300 16.10 15.83 16.27
CA ILE A 300 17.05 16.76 15.65
C ILE A 300 17.59 17.68 16.75
N GLN A 301 18.91 17.69 16.86
CA GLN A 301 19.65 18.46 17.85
C GLN A 301 20.13 19.79 17.28
N GLU A 302 20.43 19.83 15.99
CA GLU A 302 21.03 20.99 15.33
C GLU A 302 20.63 21.05 13.86
N ILE A 303 20.46 22.27 13.33
CA ILE A 303 20.28 22.58 11.92
C ILE A 303 21.23 23.73 11.58
N GLN A 304 22.04 23.57 10.53
CA GLN A 304 23.06 24.51 10.06
C GLN A 304 22.77 24.93 8.61
#